data_AF-A0A6B3EQL1-F1
#
_entry.id   AF-A0A6B3EQL1-F1
#
_cell.length_a   1.000
_cell.length_b   1.000
_cell.length_c   1.000
_cell.angle_alpha   90.00
_cell.angle_beta   90.00
_cell.angle_gamma   90.00
#
_symmetry.space_group_name_H-M   'P 1'
#
loop_
_entity.id
_entity.type
_entity.pdbx_description
1 polymer ?
#
loop_
_entity_poly.entity_id
_entity_poly.type
_entity_poly.pdbx_seq_one_letter_code
_entity_poly.pdbx_strand_id
1 'polypeptide(L)'
;DHDRLAGAVVAGHLLECGAQVTGGNYSDFTAHDVRRPGFPLAEIGADGSAVLTKHPGTGGAVTTGTVTAQLLYETGPARYLGPDVVARLDTVRLAQEGPDRVRVHGVRGEAPPPTLKVGLSRLGGHRGEVVFVLTGLDIPAKAALVRAQLTEALAERPPAR
;
A
#
# COMPACT_ATOMS: atom_id res chain seq x y z
N ASP A 1 -6.12 -14.22 -20.46
CA ASP A 1 -6.27 -12.79 -20.17
C ASP A 1 -6.50 -12.44 -18.71
N HIS A 2 -7.35 -13.15 -17.97
CA HIS A 2 -7.60 -12.83 -16.55
C HIS A 2 -6.35 -12.73 -15.67
N ASP A 3 -5.34 -13.57 -15.86
CA ASP A 3 -4.09 -13.48 -15.07
C ASP A 3 -3.40 -12.11 -15.22
N ARG A 4 -3.40 -11.54 -16.44
CA ARG A 4 -2.80 -10.23 -16.73
C ARG A 4 -3.58 -9.12 -16.02
N LEU A 5 -4.91 -9.18 -16.08
CA LEU A 5 -5.79 -8.25 -15.38
C LEU A 5 -5.65 -8.36 -13.86
N ALA A 6 -5.59 -9.59 -13.32
CA ALA A 6 -5.42 -9.83 -11.90
C ALA A 6 -4.07 -9.28 -11.40
N GLY A 7 -3.00 -9.45 -12.17
CA GLY A 7 -1.70 -8.84 -11.88
C GLY A 7 -1.78 -7.30 -11.83
N ALA A 8 -2.48 -6.68 -12.78
CA ALA A 8 -2.72 -5.23 -12.76
C ALA A 8 -3.56 -4.76 -11.57
N VAL A 9 -4.60 -5.51 -11.18
CA VAL A 9 -5.40 -5.24 -9.97
C VAL A 9 -4.52 -5.28 -8.71
N VAL A 10 -3.66 -6.30 -8.58
CA VAL A 10 -2.73 -6.40 -7.45
C VAL A 10 -1.73 -5.24 -7.45
N ALA A 11 -1.20 -4.83 -8.62
CA ALA A 11 -0.35 -3.65 -8.70
C ALA A 11 -1.10 -2.38 -8.27
N GLY A 12 -2.35 -2.19 -8.68
CA GLY A 12 -3.20 -1.08 -8.25
C GLY A 12 -3.44 -1.05 -6.74
N HIS A 13 -3.80 -2.20 -6.15
CA HIS A 13 -3.95 -2.37 -4.70
C HIS A 13 -2.68 -1.98 -3.92
N LEU A 14 -1.52 -2.29 -4.47
CA LEU A 14 -0.24 -1.93 -3.85
C LEU A 14 0.07 -0.43 -3.96
N LEU A 15 -0.47 0.29 -4.94
CA LEU A 15 -0.22 1.73 -5.14
C LEU A 15 -1.22 2.66 -4.46
N GLU A 16 -2.43 2.20 -4.10
CA GLU A 16 -3.52 3.10 -3.69
C GLU A 16 -3.32 3.76 -2.32
N CYS A 17 -2.71 3.08 -1.34
CA CYS A 17 -2.68 3.54 0.05
C CYS A 17 -1.47 4.45 0.37
N GLY A 18 -1.14 5.35 -0.55
CA GLY A 18 -0.03 6.28 -0.40
C GLY A 18 1.32 5.58 -0.22
N ALA A 19 2.03 5.86 0.87
CA ALA A 19 3.40 5.40 1.09
C ALA A 19 3.52 4.03 1.80
N GLN A 20 2.45 3.22 1.85
CA GLN A 20 2.50 1.95 2.61
C GLN A 20 3.50 0.94 2.04
N VAL A 21 3.58 0.78 0.71
CA VAL A 21 4.59 -0.08 0.05
C VAL A 21 6.02 0.32 0.38
N THR A 22 6.25 1.60 0.68
CA THR A 22 7.57 2.13 1.04
C THR A 22 7.78 2.21 2.56
N GLY A 23 6.88 1.64 3.35
CA GLY A 23 7.01 1.49 4.80
C GLY A 23 6.21 2.49 5.64
N GLY A 24 5.37 3.34 5.04
CA GLY A 24 4.66 4.43 5.74
C GLY A 24 3.80 4.00 6.93
N ASN A 25 3.23 2.80 6.89
CA ASN A 25 2.50 2.22 8.03
C ASN A 25 3.05 0.84 8.47
N TYR A 26 4.30 0.53 8.13
CA TYR A 26 4.89 -0.76 8.43
C TYR A 26 5.22 -0.90 9.92
N SER A 27 4.99 -2.08 10.49
CA SER A 27 5.23 -2.33 11.93
C SER A 27 6.71 -2.39 12.28
N ASP A 28 7.57 -2.79 11.34
CA ASP A 28 9.03 -2.78 11.50
C ASP A 28 9.60 -1.44 10.97
N PHE A 29 9.17 -0.35 11.60
CA PHE A 29 9.45 1.02 11.15
C PHE A 29 10.83 1.54 11.56
N THR A 30 11.59 0.79 12.36
CA THR A 30 12.93 1.17 12.81
C THR A 30 14.02 0.65 11.87
N ALA A 31 13.69 -0.30 10.99
CA ALA A 31 14.61 -0.87 10.00
C ALA A 31 15.06 0.13 8.93
N HIS A 32 14.27 1.18 8.66
CA HIS A 32 14.51 2.16 7.61
C HIS A 32 14.10 3.57 8.04
N ASP A 33 14.66 4.61 7.41
CA ASP A 33 14.23 5.99 7.67
C ASP A 33 12.87 6.28 7.04
N VAL A 34 11.81 6.05 7.80
CA VAL A 34 10.42 6.28 7.38
C VAL A 34 9.89 7.66 7.80
N ARG A 35 10.76 8.64 8.06
CA ARG A 35 10.30 10.01 8.37
C ARG A 35 9.51 10.64 7.23
N ARG A 36 10.02 10.53 6.00
CA ARG A 36 9.35 11.00 4.78
C ARG A 36 9.45 9.93 3.68
N PRO A 37 8.68 8.84 3.79
CA PRO A 37 8.73 7.75 2.82
C PRO A 37 8.20 8.25 1.47
N GLY A 38 8.90 7.92 0.38
CA GLY A 38 8.47 8.28 -0.96
C GLY A 38 7.21 7.53 -1.37
N PHE A 39 6.39 8.09 -2.26
CA PHE A 39 5.30 7.31 -2.85
C PHE A 39 5.85 6.20 -3.76
N PRO A 40 5.21 5.02 -3.77
CA PRO A 40 5.61 3.91 -4.62
C PRO A 40 5.23 4.18 -6.08
N LEU A 41 5.91 3.49 -6.98
CA LEU A 41 5.53 3.35 -8.38
C LEU A 41 5.68 1.89 -8.81
N ALA A 42 4.93 1.50 -9.85
CA ALA A 42 4.99 0.16 -10.42
C ALA A 42 5.40 0.20 -11.90
N GLU A 43 6.40 -0.60 -12.26
CA GLU A 43 6.74 -0.91 -13.64
C GLU A 43 5.95 -2.17 -14.05
N ILE A 44 4.83 -2.00 -14.77
CA ILE A 44 3.92 -3.11 -15.10
C ILE A 44 4.30 -3.74 -16.44
N GLY A 45 4.56 -5.04 -16.43
CA GLY A 45 4.85 -5.86 -17.61
C GLY A 45 3.60 -6.25 -18.38
N ALA A 46 3.77 -6.57 -19.67
CA ALA A 46 2.68 -6.99 -20.53
C ALA A 46 2.00 -8.29 -20.07
N ASP A 47 2.70 -9.13 -19.31
CA ASP A 47 2.21 -10.38 -18.71
C ASP A 47 1.42 -10.17 -17.39
N GLY A 48 1.30 -8.92 -16.91
CA GLY A 48 0.67 -8.56 -15.65
C GLY A 48 1.58 -8.69 -14.42
N SER A 49 2.85 -9.11 -14.58
CA SER A 49 3.84 -8.94 -13.52
C SER A 49 4.18 -7.47 -13.33
N ALA A 50 4.67 -7.10 -12.15
CA ALA A 50 5.06 -5.72 -11.87
C ALA A 50 6.30 -5.66 -10.99
N VAL A 51 7.14 -4.65 -11.15
CA VAL A 51 8.19 -4.32 -10.18
C VAL A 51 7.78 -3.07 -9.43
N LEU A 52 7.66 -3.19 -8.11
CA LEU A 52 7.44 -2.05 -7.23
C LEU A 52 8.76 -1.40 -6.87
N THR A 53 8.78 -0.08 -6.92
CA THR A 53 9.93 0.74 -6.54
C THR A 53 9.48 2.11 -6.05
N LYS A 54 10.43 3.01 -5.79
CA LYS A 54 10.19 4.37 -5.31
C LYS A 54 11.19 5.36 -5.91
N HIS A 55 10.87 6.65 -5.83
CA HIS A 55 11.80 7.67 -6.28
C HIS A 55 13.10 7.70 -5.43
N PRO A 56 14.27 7.89 -6.07
CA PRO A 56 15.54 8.02 -5.36
C PRO A 56 15.55 9.25 -4.45
N GLY A 57 16.34 9.20 -3.37
CA GLY A 57 16.49 10.33 -2.43
C GLY A 57 15.31 10.56 -1.48
N THR A 58 14.26 9.75 -1.55
CA THR A 58 13.17 9.74 -0.56
C THR A 58 13.48 8.78 0.58
N GLY A 59 12.81 8.94 1.73
CA GLY A 59 12.87 7.94 2.80
C GLY A 59 12.09 6.66 2.45
N GLY A 60 11.97 5.77 3.43
CA GLY A 60 11.31 4.48 3.31
C GLY A 60 12.17 3.44 2.59
N ALA A 61 11.60 2.26 2.39
CA ALA A 61 12.22 1.19 1.62
C ALA A 61 11.15 0.32 0.94
N VAL A 62 11.47 -0.22 -0.24
CA VAL A 62 10.64 -1.24 -0.90
C VAL A 62 11.28 -2.62 -0.70
N THR A 63 10.72 -3.37 0.24
CA THR A 63 11.16 -4.72 0.57
C THR A 63 10.00 -5.71 0.45
N THR A 64 10.28 -6.99 0.37
CA THR A 64 9.21 -8.02 0.41
C THR A 64 8.34 -7.86 1.66
N GLY A 65 8.90 -7.41 2.78
CA GLY A 65 8.16 -7.14 4.02
C GLY A 65 7.17 -5.98 3.90
N THR A 66 7.60 -4.82 3.39
CA THR A 66 6.71 -3.66 3.21
C THR A 66 5.63 -3.93 2.16
N VAL A 67 5.99 -4.61 1.07
CA VAL A 67 5.04 -5.01 0.02
C VAL A 67 4.04 -6.03 0.55
N THR A 68 4.46 -7.00 1.36
CA THR A 68 3.55 -7.97 1.99
C THR A 68 2.56 -7.26 2.92
N ALA A 69 3.03 -6.30 3.72
CA ALA A 69 2.15 -5.55 4.61
C ALA A 69 1.05 -4.81 3.85
N GLN A 70 1.38 -4.12 2.77
CA GLN A 70 0.37 -3.47 1.92
C GLN A 70 -0.51 -4.50 1.20
N LEU A 71 0.05 -5.60 0.70
CA LEU A 71 -0.72 -6.64 0.00
C LEU A 71 -1.84 -7.20 0.88
N LEU A 72 -1.60 -7.32 2.19
CA LEU A 72 -2.56 -7.85 3.16
C LEU A 72 -3.47 -6.77 3.76
N TYR A 73 -3.14 -5.49 3.60
CA TYR A 73 -3.90 -4.37 4.13
C TYR A 73 -5.28 -4.26 3.45
N GLU A 74 -6.35 -4.09 4.24
CA GLU A 74 -7.75 -4.00 3.76
C GLU A 74 -8.22 -5.17 2.86
N THR A 75 -7.50 -6.30 2.93
CA THR A 75 -7.89 -7.53 2.24
C THR A 75 -8.58 -8.51 3.20
N GLY A 76 -9.46 -9.32 2.64
CA GLY A 76 -10.17 -10.36 3.38
C GLY A 76 -9.78 -11.76 2.88
N PRO A 77 -10.69 -12.47 2.18
CA PRO A 77 -10.39 -13.79 1.64
C PRO A 77 -9.41 -13.75 0.46
N ALA A 78 -8.84 -14.90 0.14
CA ALA A 78 -7.90 -15.06 -0.98
C ALA A 78 -8.47 -14.64 -2.35
N ARG A 79 -9.81 -14.71 -2.54
CA ARG A 79 -10.49 -14.21 -3.74
C ARG A 79 -10.83 -12.74 -3.55
N TYR A 80 -10.06 -11.86 -4.19
CA TYR A 80 -10.28 -10.43 -4.19
C TYR A 80 -11.16 -10.04 -5.38
N LEU A 81 -12.40 -9.65 -5.08
CA LEU A 81 -13.44 -9.43 -6.09
C LEU A 81 -13.27 -8.04 -6.73
N GLY A 82 -12.89 -8.02 -8.01
CA GLY A 82 -12.93 -6.82 -8.85
C GLY A 82 -14.04 -6.91 -9.90
N PRO A 83 -14.44 -5.77 -10.50
CA PRO A 83 -15.50 -5.74 -11.52
C PRO A 83 -15.09 -6.46 -12.82
N ASP A 84 -13.80 -6.45 -13.17
CA ASP A 84 -13.29 -7.03 -14.42
C ASP A 84 -12.64 -8.40 -14.24
N VAL A 85 -12.21 -8.72 -13.01
CA VAL A 85 -11.51 -9.97 -12.67
C VAL A 85 -11.58 -10.25 -11.17
N VAL A 86 -11.64 -11.52 -10.79
CA VAL A 86 -11.36 -11.94 -9.41
C VAL A 86 -9.87 -12.28 -9.29
N ALA A 87 -9.11 -11.51 -8.51
CA ALA A 87 -7.69 -11.75 -8.29
C ALA A 87 -7.47 -12.76 -7.14
N ARG A 88 -6.61 -13.76 -7.37
CA ARG A 88 -6.25 -14.76 -6.36
C ARG A 88 -5.02 -14.33 -5.58
N LEU A 89 -5.23 -13.66 -4.45
CA LEU A 89 -4.16 -13.12 -3.61
C LEU A 89 -3.22 -14.20 -3.06
N ASP A 90 -3.74 -15.42 -2.84
CA ASP A 90 -2.96 -16.59 -2.40
C ASP A 90 -1.94 -17.11 -3.44
N THR A 91 -2.05 -16.66 -4.69
CA THR A 91 -1.14 -17.01 -5.77
C THR A 91 -0.02 -16.00 -5.98
N VAL A 92 -0.12 -14.83 -5.37
CA VAL A 92 0.88 -13.76 -5.51
C VAL A 92 2.24 -14.26 -4.99
N ARG A 93 3.29 -13.95 -5.74
CA ARG A 93 4.69 -14.22 -5.38
C ARG A 93 5.47 -12.92 -5.39
N LEU A 94 6.27 -12.72 -4.36
CA LEU A 94 7.14 -11.57 -4.18
C LEU A 94 8.59 -12.02 -4.25
N ALA A 95 9.42 -11.32 -5.02
CA ALA A 95 10.85 -11.56 -5.11
C ALA A 95 11.60 -10.23 -5.00
N GLN A 96 12.63 -10.17 -4.15
CA GLN A 96 13.52 -9.02 -4.09
C GLN A 96 14.45 -9.06 -5.32
N GLU A 97 14.43 -8.02 -6.15
CA GLU A 97 15.29 -7.92 -7.35
C GLU A 97 16.44 -6.92 -7.18
N GLY A 98 16.43 -6.15 -6.10
CA GLY A 98 17.48 -5.21 -5.75
C GLY A 98 17.07 -4.26 -4.63
N PRO A 99 17.92 -3.28 -4.28
CA PRO A 99 17.54 -2.21 -3.37
C PRO A 99 16.29 -1.49 -3.89
N ASP A 100 15.28 -1.36 -3.03
CA ASP A 100 14.00 -0.73 -3.36
C ASP A 100 13.31 -1.30 -4.61
N ARG A 101 13.52 -2.58 -4.93
CA ARG A 101 12.89 -3.25 -6.07
C ARG A 101 12.35 -4.61 -5.68
N VAL A 102 11.03 -4.75 -5.72
CA VAL A 102 10.32 -6.00 -5.44
C VAL A 102 9.45 -6.36 -6.63
N ARG A 103 9.71 -7.53 -7.21
CA ARG A 103 8.86 -8.10 -8.26
C ARG A 103 7.66 -8.82 -7.67
N VAL A 104 6.49 -8.48 -8.20
CA VAL A 104 5.21 -9.13 -7.97
C VAL A 104 4.86 -9.95 -9.21
N HIS A 105 4.62 -11.24 -9.04
CA HIS A 105 4.35 -12.15 -10.17
C HIS A 105 3.51 -13.36 -9.73
N GLY A 106 3.15 -14.21 -10.70
CA GLY A 106 2.41 -15.45 -10.45
C GLY A 106 0.93 -15.27 -10.11
N VAL A 107 0.41 -14.05 -10.20
CA VAL A 107 -0.99 -13.73 -9.88
C VAL A 107 -1.93 -14.44 -10.86
N ARG A 108 -2.87 -15.21 -10.31
CA ARG A 108 -3.91 -15.89 -11.08
C ARG A 108 -5.21 -15.09 -11.05
N GLY A 109 -5.89 -15.04 -12.19
CA GLY A 109 -7.20 -14.41 -12.33
C GLY A 109 -8.31 -15.42 -12.59
N GLU A 110 -9.47 -15.21 -11.99
CA GLU A 110 -10.72 -15.90 -12.28
C GLU A 110 -11.70 -14.92 -12.96
N ALA A 111 -12.74 -15.44 -13.61
CA ALA A 111 -13.78 -14.61 -14.22
C ALA A 111 -14.41 -13.65 -13.18
N PRO A 112 -14.82 -12.44 -13.57
CA PRO A 112 -15.45 -11.49 -12.66
C PRO A 112 -16.72 -12.08 -12.01
N PRO A 113 -17.08 -11.63 -10.80
CA PRO A 113 -18.28 -12.11 -10.12
C PRO A 113 -19.56 -11.70 -10.88
N PRO A 114 -20.67 -12.45 -10.73
CA PRO A 114 -21.95 -12.10 -11.36
C PRO A 114 -22.61 -10.85 -10.75
N THR A 115 -22.03 -10.27 -9.70
CA THR A 115 -22.53 -9.11 -8.97
C THR A 115 -21.46 -8.04 -8.84
N LEU A 116 -21.87 -6.77 -8.81
CA LEU A 116 -20.97 -5.62 -8.64
C LEU A 116 -21.24 -4.94 -7.30
N LYS A 117 -20.16 -4.55 -6.59
CA LYS A 117 -20.25 -3.66 -5.43
C LYS A 117 -20.30 -2.22 -5.92
N VAL A 118 -21.43 -1.54 -5.71
CA VAL A 118 -21.62 -0.13 -6.09
C VAL A 118 -21.57 0.74 -4.84
N GLY A 119 -20.69 1.75 -4.85
CA GLY A 119 -20.67 2.81 -3.85
C GLY A 119 -21.51 4.01 -4.33
N LEU A 120 -22.48 4.44 -3.53
CA LEU A 120 -23.26 5.65 -3.77
C LEU A 120 -22.88 6.71 -2.74
N SER A 121 -22.35 7.84 -3.21
CA SER A 121 -22.00 8.98 -2.35
C SER A 121 -22.93 10.15 -2.64
N ARG A 122 -23.35 10.86 -1.58
CA ARG A 122 -24.14 12.10 -1.66
C ARG A 122 -23.49 13.17 -0.79
N LEU A 123 -23.62 14.44 -1.18
CA LEU A 123 -23.14 15.55 -0.34
C LEU A 123 -23.96 15.61 0.96
N GLY A 124 -23.28 15.54 2.10
CA GLY A 124 -23.89 15.49 3.43
C GLY A 124 -23.36 16.54 4.42
N GLY A 125 -22.61 17.54 3.95
CA GLY A 125 -21.88 18.50 4.78
C GLY A 125 -20.41 18.11 5.02
N HIS A 126 -19.74 18.79 5.95
CA HIS A 126 -18.31 18.62 6.22
C HIS A 126 -18.05 18.33 7.71
N ARG A 127 -17.26 17.30 7.98
CA ARG A 127 -16.65 17.01 9.28
C ARG A 127 -15.23 16.52 9.02
N GLY A 128 -14.26 17.06 9.76
CA GLY A 128 -12.86 16.64 9.69
C GLY A 128 -12.45 15.95 10.98
N GLU A 129 -11.93 14.73 10.88
CA GLU A 129 -11.35 13.97 11.99
C GLU A 129 -10.15 13.19 11.44
N VAL A 130 -9.06 13.16 12.21
CA VAL A 130 -7.86 12.37 11.86
C VAL A 130 -7.53 11.50 13.07
N VAL A 131 -7.61 10.18 12.87
CA VAL A 131 -7.26 9.18 13.87
C VAL A 131 -6.07 8.38 13.36
N PHE A 132 -5.00 8.33 14.15
CA PHE A 132 -3.85 7.48 13.87
C PHE A 132 -3.97 6.18 14.64
N VAL A 133 -4.13 5.07 13.92
CA VAL A 133 -4.08 3.73 14.51
C VAL A 133 -2.64 3.25 14.46
N LEU A 134 -2.02 3.07 15.62
CA LEU A 134 -0.66 2.59 15.74
C LEU A 134 -0.66 1.07 15.93
N THR A 135 0.05 0.36 15.05
CA THR A 135 0.17 -1.09 15.06
C THR A 135 1.62 -1.52 15.27
N GLY A 136 1.84 -2.76 15.70
CA GLY A 136 3.16 -3.29 16.04
C GLY A 136 3.41 -3.40 17.54
N LEU A 137 4.62 -3.82 17.92
CA LEU A 137 4.99 -4.05 19.32
C LEU A 137 5.53 -2.78 20.00
N ASP A 138 6.19 -1.91 19.24
CA ASP A 138 6.87 -0.72 19.76
C ASP A 138 5.98 0.55 19.71
N ILE A 139 4.77 0.45 20.27
CA ILE A 139 3.74 1.52 20.20
C ILE A 139 4.24 2.89 20.70
N PRO A 140 4.94 3.01 21.84
CA PRO A 140 5.45 4.32 22.28
C PRO A 140 6.43 4.96 21.28
N ALA A 141 7.29 4.15 20.64
CA ALA A 141 8.23 4.63 19.64
C ALA A 141 7.52 5.00 18.33
N LYS A 142 6.51 4.21 17.90
CA LYS A 142 5.68 4.54 16.73
C LYS A 142 4.92 5.85 16.97
N ALA A 143 4.40 6.08 18.18
CA ALA A 143 3.72 7.31 18.55
C ALA A 143 4.67 8.52 18.50
N ALA A 144 5.90 8.36 18.97
CA ALA A 144 6.93 9.41 18.90
C ALA A 144 7.29 9.75 17.44
N LEU A 145 7.44 8.74 16.58
CA LEU A 145 7.68 8.92 15.15
C LEU A 145 6.53 9.73 14.49
N VAL A 146 5.29 9.27 14.64
CA VAL A 146 4.12 9.93 14.03
C VAL A 146 3.97 11.36 14.55
N ARG A 147 4.19 11.61 15.84
CA ARG A 147 4.19 12.97 16.41
C ARG A 147 5.25 13.86 15.77
N ALA A 148 6.47 13.35 15.57
CA ALA A 148 7.54 14.09 14.93
C ALA A 148 7.17 14.44 13.47
N GLN A 149 6.67 13.46 12.71
CA GLN A 149 6.22 13.67 11.32
C GLN A 149 5.14 14.74 11.21
N LEU A 150 4.13 14.70 12.09
CA LEU A 150 3.05 15.69 12.11
C LEU A 150 3.55 17.08 12.49
N THR A 151 4.43 17.16 13.50
CA THR A 151 4.99 18.44 13.96
C THR A 151 5.81 19.09 12.86
N GLU A 152 6.61 18.30 12.13
CA GLU A 152 7.39 18.76 10.99
C GLU A 152 6.48 19.19 9.82
N ALA A 153 5.46 18.39 9.49
CA ALA A 153 4.54 18.70 8.39
C ALA A 153 3.68 19.95 8.65
N LEU A 154 3.42 20.29 9.91
CA LEU A 154 2.62 21.45 10.33
C LEU A 154 3.49 22.64 10.75
N ALA A 155 4.81 22.57 10.61
CA ALA A 155 5.73 23.59 11.13
C ALA A 155 5.45 25.00 10.57
N GLU A 156 5.03 25.11 9.31
CA GLU A 156 4.70 26.39 8.68
C GLU A 156 3.39 27.00 9.23
N ARG A 157 2.46 26.17 9.70
CA ARG A 157 1.11 26.56 10.15
C ARG A 157 0.65 25.68 11.31
N PRO A 158 1.23 25.85 12.52
CA PRO A 158 0.88 25.02 13.66
C PRO A 158 -0.59 25.25 14.06
N PRO A 159 -1.29 24.23 14.58
CA PRO A 159 -2.67 24.38 15.04
C PRO A 159 -2.75 25.40 16.18
N ALA A 160 -3.84 26.16 16.23
CA ALA A 160 -4.13 27.04 17.36
C ALA A 160 -4.25 26.20 18.64
N ARG A 161 -3.67 26.71 19.74
CA ARG A 161 -3.74 26.06 21.06
C ARG A 161 -5.14 26.14 21.66
#